data_AF-A0A4E0RMG2-F1
#
_entry.id   AF-A0A4E0RMG2-F1
#
_cell.length_a   1.000
_cell.length_b   1.000
_cell.length_c   1.000
_cell.angle_alpha   90.00
_cell.angle_beta   90.00
_cell.angle_gamma   90.00
#
_symmetry.space_group_name_H-M   'P 1'
#
loop_
_entity.id
_entity.type
_entity.pdbx_description
1 polymer ?
#
loop_
_entity_poly.entity_id
_entity_poly.type
_entity_poly.pdbx_seq_one_letter_code
_entity_poly.pdbx_strand_id
1 'polypeptide(L)'
;MSRMLFSILILLFISHWSVQSLKVVGFSKPRPVTNAEKAEFFQVIKSKFREVGINLYRRRLTFVEVSIQILFAGTNYRFKMRSWRNRCWHILIYKSIVRPGPKLVVQNPVRISC
;
A
#
# COMPACT_ATOMS: atom_id res chain seq x y z
N MET A 1 34.14 32.21 17.37
CA MET A 1 34.00 30.75 17.13
C MET A 1 32.65 30.17 17.57
N SER A 2 31.99 30.69 18.63
CA SER A 2 30.66 30.26 19.09
C SER A 2 29.53 30.34 18.02
N ARG A 3 29.54 31.36 17.15
CA ARG A 3 28.53 31.52 16.08
C ARG A 3 28.50 30.39 15.04
N MET A 4 29.67 29.85 14.65
CA MET A 4 29.73 28.75 13.68
C MET A 4 29.19 27.43 14.26
N LEU A 5 29.47 27.16 15.54
CA LEU A 5 28.94 25.99 16.24
C LEU A 5 27.41 26.04 16.37
N PHE A 6 26.85 27.23 16.61
CA PHE A 6 25.40 27.41 16.68
C PHE A 6 24.71 27.17 15.32
N SER A 7 25.31 27.64 14.22
CA SER A 7 24.78 27.38 12.86
C SER A 7 24.86 25.90 12.47
N ILE A 8 25.93 25.19 12.87
CA ILE A 8 26.06 23.74 12.66
C ILE A 8 24.99 22.99 13.48
N LEU A 9 24.76 23.39 14.73
CA LEU A 9 23.72 22.83 15.57
C LEU A 9 22.31 23.04 14.99
N ILE A 10 22.01 24.23 14.45
CA ILE A 10 20.73 24.51 13.77
C ILE A 10 20.56 23.62 12.54
N LEU A 11 21.61 23.45 11.72
CA LEU A 11 21.56 22.58 10.53
C LEU A 11 21.37 21.10 10.91
N LEU A 12 22.02 20.63 11.98
CA LEU A 12 21.81 19.29 12.54
C LEU A 12 20.38 19.13 13.10
N PHE A 13 19.83 20.17 13.72
CA PHE A 13 18.47 20.13 14.26
C PHE A 13 17.39 20.10 13.15
N ILE A 14 17.57 20.92 12.10
CA ILE A 14 16.67 20.97 10.93
C ILE A 14 16.69 19.64 10.17
N SER A 15 17.88 19.04 9.99
CA SER A 15 17.99 17.71 9.36
C SER A 15 17.39 16.60 10.22
N HIS A 16 17.53 16.66 11.55
CA HIS A 16 16.90 15.68 12.44
C HIS A 16 15.36 15.80 12.49
N TRP A 17 14.82 17.03 12.43
CA TRP A 17 13.37 17.27 12.32
C TRP A 17 12.79 16.92 10.95
N SER A 18 13.53 17.15 9.86
CA SER A 18 13.06 16.76 8.52
C SER A 18 13.00 15.24 8.34
N VAL A 19 13.84 14.49 9.06
CA VAL A 19 13.82 13.01 9.04
C VAL A 19 12.72 12.44 9.95
N GLN A 20 12.38 13.10 11.07
CA GLN A 20 11.34 12.65 12.01
C GLN A 20 9.90 12.70 11.48
N SER A 21 9.62 13.47 10.42
CA SER A 21 8.30 13.50 9.79
C SER A 21 8.06 12.33 8.83
N LEU A 22 9.08 11.49 8.57
CA LEU A 22 8.88 10.21 7.91
C LEU A 22 8.43 9.15 8.91
N LYS A 23 7.20 9.34 9.37
CA LYS A 23 6.44 8.41 10.20
C LYS A 23 6.51 7.01 9.58
N VAL A 24 7.37 6.12 10.10
CA VAL A 24 7.36 4.67 9.82
C VAL A 24 6.12 4.09 10.49
N VAL A 25 4.96 4.42 9.92
CA VAL A 25 3.66 4.01 10.44
C VAL A 25 3.41 2.62 9.91
N GLY A 26 2.90 1.74 10.77
CA GLY A 26 2.35 0.46 10.34
C GLY A 26 1.18 0.67 9.37
N PHE A 27 0.44 -0.39 9.08
CA PHE A 27 -0.80 -0.22 8.32
C PHE A 27 -1.78 0.68 9.10
N SER A 28 -2.48 1.55 8.37
CA SER A 28 -3.65 2.25 8.87
C SER A 28 -4.70 1.26 9.37
N LYS A 29 -5.64 1.73 10.19
CA LYS A 29 -6.85 0.94 10.46
C LYS A 29 -7.55 0.58 9.14
N PRO A 30 -8.13 -0.63 9.03
CA PRO A 30 -8.89 -1.00 7.85
C PRO A 30 -10.06 -0.06 7.61
N ARG A 31 -10.30 0.28 6.35
CA ARG A 31 -11.43 1.10 5.92
C ARG A 31 -12.07 0.55 4.64
N PRO A 32 -13.31 0.95 4.31
CA PRO A 32 -13.91 0.61 3.02
C PRO A 32 -13.04 1.05 1.83
N VAL A 33 -13.05 0.23 0.78
CA VAL A 33 -12.35 0.53 -0.47
C VAL A 33 -13.17 1.51 -1.30
N THR A 34 -12.55 2.64 -1.68
CA THR A 34 -13.20 3.68 -2.48
C THR A 34 -13.39 3.24 -3.93
N ASN A 35 -14.30 3.89 -4.67
CA ASN A 35 -14.51 3.58 -6.08
C ASN A 35 -13.29 3.88 -6.94
N ALA A 36 -12.52 4.93 -6.61
CA ALA A 36 -11.26 5.25 -7.28
C ALA A 36 -10.20 4.14 -7.08
N GLU A 37 -10.02 3.66 -5.84
CA GLU A 37 -9.11 2.54 -5.57
C GLU A 37 -9.55 1.26 -6.29
N LYS A 38 -10.85 0.97 -6.34
CA LYS A 38 -11.36 -0.16 -7.12
C LYS A 38 -11.02 0.00 -8.60
N ALA A 39 -11.30 1.15 -9.19
CA ALA A 39 -11.02 1.41 -10.61
C ALA A 39 -9.53 1.26 -10.92
N GLU A 40 -8.66 1.74 -10.03
CA GLU A 40 -7.20 1.67 -10.19
C GLU A 40 -6.65 0.25 -10.05
N PHE A 41 -7.02 -0.48 -9.00
CA PHE A 41 -6.35 -1.73 -8.64
C PHE A 41 -7.06 -2.99 -9.15
N PHE A 42 -8.33 -2.93 -9.54
CA PHE A 42 -9.12 -4.13 -9.82
C PHE A 42 -8.56 -4.99 -10.96
N GLN A 43 -8.15 -4.39 -12.07
CA GLN A 43 -7.60 -5.15 -13.21
C GLN A 43 -6.29 -5.83 -12.85
N VAL A 44 -5.43 -5.13 -12.11
CA VAL A 44 -4.13 -5.62 -11.67
C VAL A 44 -4.28 -6.79 -10.69
N ILE A 45 -5.21 -6.66 -9.73
CA ILE A 45 -5.57 -7.75 -8.81
C ILE A 45 -6.12 -8.95 -9.59
N LYS A 46 -7.09 -8.72 -10.47
CA LYS A 46 -7.72 -9.78 -11.26
C LYS A 46 -6.68 -10.55 -12.10
N SER A 47 -5.76 -9.82 -12.73
CA SER A 47 -4.65 -10.39 -13.48
C SER A 47 -3.77 -11.27 -12.58
N LYS A 48 -3.37 -10.77 -11.40
CA LYS A 48 -2.52 -11.51 -10.47
C LYS A 48 -3.17 -12.79 -9.95
N PHE A 49 -4.46 -12.75 -9.63
CA PHE A 49 -5.20 -13.94 -9.23
C PHE A 49 -5.24 -14.99 -10.35
N ARG A 50 -5.42 -14.57 -11.61
CA ARG A 50 -5.38 -15.46 -12.77
C ARG A 50 -3.99 -16.08 -12.96
N GLU A 51 -2.94 -15.28 -12.82
CA GLU A 51 -1.53 -15.72 -12.93
C GLU A 51 -1.21 -16.85 -11.95
N VAL A 52 -1.67 -16.75 -10.70
CA VAL A 52 -1.44 -17.80 -9.68
C VAL A 52 -2.46 -18.94 -9.71
N GLY A 53 -3.23 -19.07 -10.81
CA GLY A 53 -4.20 -20.16 -11.00
C GLY A 53 -5.49 -20.03 -10.19
N ILE A 54 -5.74 -18.91 -9.51
CA ILE A 54 -6.99 -18.66 -8.80
C ILE A 54 -8.03 -18.15 -9.80
N ASN A 55 -8.87 -19.07 -10.29
CA ASN A 55 -9.88 -18.75 -11.27
C ASN A 55 -11.03 -17.90 -10.66
N LEU A 56 -10.99 -16.59 -10.94
CA LEU A 56 -12.06 -15.63 -10.65
C LEU A 56 -13.06 -15.46 -11.80
N TYR A 57 -12.82 -16.07 -12.98
CA TYR A 57 -13.55 -15.79 -14.22
C TYR A 57 -15.05 -16.13 -14.19
N ARG A 58 -15.48 -16.93 -13.21
CA ARG A 58 -16.91 -17.24 -12.96
C ARG A 58 -17.45 -16.68 -11.64
N ARG A 59 -16.62 -16.04 -10.79
CA ARG A 59 -17.01 -15.74 -9.41
C ARG A 59 -16.64 -14.31 -9.02
N ARG A 60 -17.64 -13.59 -8.50
CA ARG A 60 -17.48 -12.22 -8.01
C ARG A 60 -16.46 -12.19 -6.86
N LEU A 61 -15.42 -11.39 -7.04
CA LEU A 61 -14.46 -11.04 -6.00
C LEU A 61 -14.86 -9.66 -5.47
N THR A 62 -15.24 -9.59 -4.21
CA THR A 62 -15.74 -8.37 -3.57
C THR A 62 -14.64 -7.78 -2.70
N PHE A 63 -14.36 -6.49 -2.88
CA PHE A 63 -13.51 -5.74 -1.95
C PHE A 63 -14.22 -5.59 -0.61
N VAL A 64 -13.54 -5.96 0.48
CA VAL A 64 -14.06 -5.82 1.84
C VAL A 64 -13.51 -4.56 2.47
N GLU A 65 -12.18 -4.47 2.56
CA GLU A 65 -11.49 -3.38 3.21
C GLU A 65 -10.09 -3.20 2.63
N VAL A 66 -9.51 -2.02 2.87
CA VAL A 66 -8.13 -1.69 2.55
C VAL A 66 -7.46 -1.06 3.77
N SER A 67 -6.21 -1.45 3.99
CA SER A 67 -5.31 -0.76 4.91
C SER A 67 -4.13 -0.22 4.13
N ILE A 68 -3.68 0.99 4.45
CA ILE A 68 -2.58 1.65 3.73
C ILE A 68 -1.38 1.84 4.64
N GLN A 69 -0.19 1.72 4.09
CA GLN A 69 1.06 2.06 4.76
C GLN A 69 1.85 2.99 3.83
N ILE A 70 2.07 4.23 4.30
CA ILE A 70 2.80 5.25 3.55
C ILE A 70 4.30 5.04 3.80
N LEU A 71 5.08 4.94 2.72
CA LEU A 71 6.53 4.76 2.72
C LEU A 71 7.19 5.97 2.04
N PHE A 72 8.50 6.14 2.22
CA PHE A 72 9.26 7.24 1.59
C PHE A 72 9.03 7.35 0.07
N ALA A 73 9.06 6.20 -0.62
CA ALA A 73 9.05 6.12 -2.07
C ALA A 73 7.71 5.64 -2.66
N GLY A 74 6.69 5.40 -1.83
CA GLY A 74 5.45 4.79 -2.29
C GLY A 74 4.43 4.51 -1.19
N THR A 75 3.38 3.80 -1.56
CA THR A 75 2.32 3.38 -0.64
C THR A 75 2.05 1.90 -0.81
N ASN A 76 2.04 1.18 0.31
CA ASN A 76 1.58 -0.19 0.39
C ASN A 76 0.07 -0.21 0.64
N TYR A 77 -0.68 -0.91 -0.22
CA TYR A 77 -2.10 -1.15 -0.09
C TYR A 77 -2.34 -2.63 0.20
N ARG A 78 -2.86 -2.94 1.38
CA ARG A 78 -3.31 -4.28 1.75
C ARG A 78 -4.82 -4.36 1.56
N PHE A 79 -5.26 -5.05 0.51
CA PHE A 79 -6.66 -5.30 0.24
C PHE A 79 -7.11 -6.62 0.86
N LYS A 80 -8.25 -6.60 1.55
CA LYS A 80 -9.01 -7.80 1.90
C LYS A 80 -10.14 -7.98 0.92
N MET A 81 -10.24 -9.19 0.39
CA MET A 81 -11.20 -9.52 -0.65
C MET A 81 -11.91 -10.82 -0.31
N ARG A 82 -13.21 -10.88 -0.61
CA ARG A 82 -14.05 -12.05 -0.37
C ARG A 82 -14.56 -12.56 -1.71
N SER A 83 -14.37 -13.85 -1.94
CA SER A 83 -15.00 -14.54 -3.07
C SER A 83 -16.41 -15.00 -2.72
N TRP A 84 -17.24 -15.25 -3.73
CA TRP A 84 -18.60 -15.83 -3.58
C TRP A 84 -18.68 -17.07 -2.67
N ARG A 85 -17.64 -17.92 -2.65
CA ARG A 85 -17.57 -19.11 -1.78
C ARG A 85 -17.12 -18.81 -0.34
N ASN A 86 -17.28 -17.57 0.13
CA ASN A 86 -16.79 -17.11 1.43
C ASN A 86 -15.30 -17.41 1.68
N ARG A 87 -14.47 -17.47 0.65
CA ARG A 87 -13.02 -17.52 0.83
C ARG A 87 -12.48 -16.09 0.84
N CYS A 88 -11.78 -15.74 1.91
CA CYS A 88 -11.12 -14.45 2.04
C CYS A 88 -9.66 -14.53 1.60
N TRP A 89 -9.19 -13.42 1.04
CA TRP A 89 -7.83 -13.25 0.55
C TRP A 89 -7.30 -11.90 0.97
N HIS A 90 -6.02 -11.85 1.32
CA HIS A 90 -5.24 -10.63 1.34
C HIS A 90 -4.38 -10.53 0.09
N ILE A 91 -4.29 -9.35 -0.49
CA ILE A 91 -3.32 -9.03 -1.53
C ILE A 91 -2.65 -7.71 -1.20
N LEU A 92 -1.32 -7.70 -1.28
CA LEU A 92 -0.50 -6.53 -1.02
C LEU A 92 -0.02 -5.94 -2.35
N ILE A 93 -0.24 -4.64 -2.52
CA ILE A 93 0.17 -3.88 -3.71
C ILE A 93 0.99 -2.70 -3.27
N TYR A 94 2.22 -2.61 -3.76
CA TYR A 94 3.04 -1.42 -3.62
C TYR A 94 2.85 -0.51 -4.84
N LYS A 95 2.54 0.76 -4.59
CA LYS A 95 2.45 1.82 -5.60
C LYS A 95 3.58 2.81 -5.39
N SER A 96 4.50 2.92 -6.35
CA SER A 96 5.59 3.90 -6.28
C SER A 96 5.09 5.33 -6.54
N ILE A 97 5.78 6.32 -5.98
CA ILE A 97 5.53 7.76 -6.26
C ILE A 97 6.35 8.26 -7.48
N VAL A 98 7.28 7.44 -8.00
CA VAL A 98 8.27 7.84 -9.02
C VAL A 98 7.63 8.18 -10.38
N ARG A 99 8.09 9.27 -11.01
CA ARG A 99 7.75 9.69 -12.38
C ARG A 99 8.68 9.00 -13.41
N PRO A 100 8.23 8.68 -14.63
CA PRO A 100 7.10 9.28 -15.36
C PRO A 100 5.73 8.63 -15.10
N GLY A 101 5.64 7.54 -14.33
CA GLY A 101 4.36 6.94 -13.95
C GLY A 101 4.50 5.99 -12.76
N PRO A 102 3.46 5.91 -11.90
CA PRO A 102 3.50 5.04 -10.74
C PRO A 102 3.58 3.57 -11.18
N LYS A 103 4.62 2.86 -10.72
CA LYS A 103 4.75 1.42 -10.91
C LYS A 103 3.97 0.70 -9.81
N LEU A 104 3.18 -0.28 -10.22
CA LEU A 104 2.47 -1.19 -9.32
C LEU A 104 3.25 -2.49 -9.21
N VAL A 105 3.58 -2.90 -7.99
CA VAL A 105 4.18 -4.20 -7.68
C VAL A 105 3.20 -4.98 -6.84
N VAL A 106 2.79 -6.14 -7.34
CA VAL A 106 1.69 -6.93 -6.77
C VAL A 106 2.25 -8.22 -6.20
N GLN A 107 2.00 -8.47 -4.92
CA GLN A 107 2.38 -9.73 -4.30
C GLN A 107 1.34 -10.82 -4.56
N ASN A 108 1.73 -12.07 -4.38
CA ASN A 108 0.81 -13.20 -4.49
C ASN A 108 -0.30 -13.08 -3.43
N PRO A 109 -1.56 -13.34 -3.79
CA PRO A 109 -2.65 -13.32 -2.84
C PRO A 109 -2.49 -14.44 -1.80
N VAL A 110 -2.69 -14.11 -0.54
CA VAL A 110 -2.63 -15.03 0.60
C VAL A 110 -4.05 -15.35 1.06
N ARG A 111 -4.37 -16.63 1.21
CA ARG A 111 -5.67 -17.06 1.73
C ARG A 111 -5.72 -16.79 3.23
N ILE A 112 -6.84 -16.26 3.71
CA ILE A 112 -7.07 -15.96 5.13
C ILE A 112 -8.43 -16.49 5.58
N SER A 113 -8.66 -16.51 6.88
CA SER A 113 -10.00 -16.64 7.44
C SER A 113 -10.83 -15.40 7.11
N CYS A 114 -12.07 -15.65 6.71
CA CYS A 114 -13.16 -14.73 6.99
C CYS A 114 -13.61 -15.03 8.43
#